data_AF-A0A2R6S6H5-F1
#
_entry.id   AF-A0A2R6S6H5-F1
#
_cell.length_a   1.000
_cell.length_b   1.000
_cell.length_c   1.000
_cell.angle_alpha   90.00
_cell.angle_beta   90.00
_cell.angle_gamma   90.00
#
_symmetry.space_group_name_H-M   'P 1'
#
loop_
_entity.id
_entity.type
_entity.pdbx_description
1 polymer ?
#
loop_
_entity_poly.entity_id
_entity_poly.type
_entity_poly.pdbx_seq_one_letter_code
_entity_poly.pdbx_strand_id
1 'polypeptide(L)'
;AKFLFNNYKQVLHILKEFTPEVNHMKTLLGLEDNDIKKWARKEHKFLLDLKDEPEERVLESAYVEALIMREKADANWQKVSMDFVATEGHNVQDEVKTCRLETACCHAMHEMALALHAVKDLKLKLELNKIWTPKHPKYEETLAYMQKQQFH
;
A
#
# COMPACT_ATOMS: atom_id res chain seq x y z
N ALA A 1 -23.41 49.61 8.44
CA ALA A 1 -22.58 50.55 7.65
C ALA A 1 -21.07 50.52 8.00
N LYS A 2 -20.64 50.35 9.27
CA LYS A 2 -19.20 50.33 9.64
C LYS A 2 -18.38 49.16 9.06
N PHE A 3 -18.97 47.97 8.90
CA PHE A 3 -18.26 46.80 8.37
C PHE A 3 -17.77 46.99 6.92
N LEU A 4 -18.66 47.43 6.02
CA LEU A 4 -18.31 47.72 4.61
C LEU A 4 -17.24 48.81 4.49
N PHE A 5 -17.34 49.87 5.29
CA PHE A 5 -16.36 50.96 5.27
C PHE A 5 -14.98 50.51 5.75
N ASN A 6 -14.93 49.72 6.83
CA ASN A 6 -13.67 49.16 7.34
C ASN A 6 -13.06 48.16 6.36
N ASN A 7 -13.88 47.31 5.73
CA ASN A 7 -13.43 46.36 4.72
C ASN A 7 -12.88 47.09 3.48
N TYR A 8 -13.55 48.15 3.03
CA TYR A 8 -13.05 48.99 1.93
C TYR A 8 -11.70 49.63 2.24
N LYS A 9 -11.52 50.18 3.47
CA LYS A 9 -10.23 50.73 3.91
C LYS A 9 -9.15 49.65 3.98
N GLN A 10 -9.48 48.45 4.44
CA GLN A 10 -8.57 47.29 4.46
C GLN A 10 -8.17 46.87 3.04
N VAL A 11 -9.12 46.77 2.12
CA VAL A 11 -8.86 46.41 0.71
C VAL A 11 -7.94 47.44 0.05
N LEU A 12 -8.19 48.74 0.25
CA LEU A 12 -7.32 49.78 -0.28
C LEU A 12 -5.90 49.70 0.27
N HIS A 13 -5.77 49.41 1.56
CA HIS A 13 -4.48 49.24 2.22
C HIS A 13 -3.73 48.02 1.67
N ILE A 14 -4.43 46.87 1.56
CA ILE A 14 -3.87 45.64 0.99
C ILE A 14 -3.42 45.87 -0.47
N LEU A 15 -4.25 46.53 -1.28
CA LEU A 15 -3.89 46.84 -2.66
C LEU A 15 -2.65 47.74 -2.74
N LYS A 16 -2.52 48.71 -1.84
CA LYS A 16 -1.38 49.62 -1.83
C LYS A 16 -0.08 48.94 -1.39
N GLU A 17 -0.16 48.05 -0.41
CA GLU A 17 1.00 47.45 0.27
C GLU A 17 1.37 46.03 -0.15
N PHE A 18 0.57 45.36 -0.99
CA PHE A 18 0.91 44.02 -1.46
C PHE A 18 0.97 43.93 -2.99
N THR A 19 0.31 44.82 -3.73
CA THR A 19 0.42 44.83 -5.20
C THR A 19 1.85 45.09 -5.69
N PRO A 20 2.61 46.07 -5.15
CA PRO A 20 3.99 46.30 -5.62
C PRO A 20 4.93 45.13 -5.28
N GLU A 21 4.78 44.52 -4.12
CA GLU A 21 5.56 43.38 -3.62
C GLU A 21 5.29 42.13 -4.45
N VAL A 22 4.01 41.86 -4.73
CA VAL A 22 3.60 40.74 -5.59
C VAL A 22 4.10 40.94 -7.01
N ASN A 23 4.04 42.16 -7.56
CA ASN A 23 4.56 42.44 -8.90
C ASN A 23 6.10 42.31 -8.96
N HIS A 24 6.78 42.74 -7.90
CA HIS A 24 8.23 42.54 -7.78
C HIS A 24 8.59 41.05 -7.77
N MET A 25 7.92 40.23 -6.95
CA MET A 25 8.14 38.78 -6.90
C MET A 25 7.80 38.09 -8.23
N LYS A 26 6.70 38.49 -8.89
CA LYS A 26 6.36 37.98 -10.23
C LYS A 26 7.48 38.24 -11.23
N THR A 27 8.06 39.44 -11.19
CA THR A 27 9.15 39.83 -12.09
C THR A 27 10.42 39.04 -11.78
N LEU A 28 10.75 38.89 -10.49
CA LEU A 28 11.91 38.12 -10.03
C LEU A 28 11.83 36.64 -10.41
N LEU A 29 10.64 36.05 -10.31
CA LEU A 29 10.39 34.62 -10.59
C LEU A 29 9.98 34.35 -12.04
N GLY A 30 9.85 35.40 -12.88
CA GLY A 30 9.39 35.27 -14.27
C GLY A 30 7.97 34.71 -14.40
N LEU A 31 7.08 35.00 -13.43
CA LEU A 31 5.72 34.47 -13.39
C LEU A 31 4.70 35.45 -13.95
N GLU A 32 3.74 34.94 -14.71
CA GLU A 32 2.59 35.71 -15.17
C GLU A 32 1.36 35.50 -14.26
N ASP A 33 0.42 36.43 -14.30
CA ASP A 33 -0.90 36.28 -13.63
C ASP A 33 -1.62 35.00 -14.06
N ASN A 34 -1.37 34.56 -15.29
CA ASN A 34 -1.94 33.33 -15.83
C ASN A 34 -1.37 32.09 -15.12
N ASP A 35 -0.10 32.11 -14.72
CA ASP A 35 0.52 30.99 -14.00
C ASP A 35 -0.07 30.85 -12.61
N ILE A 36 -0.30 31.96 -11.91
CA ILE A 36 -0.94 31.98 -10.59
C ILE A 36 -2.38 31.45 -10.70
N LYS A 37 -3.14 31.89 -11.70
CA LYS A 37 -4.52 31.39 -11.93
C LYS A 37 -4.54 29.91 -12.27
N LYS A 38 -3.57 29.43 -13.06
CA LYS A 38 -3.44 28.02 -13.43
C LYS A 38 -2.92 27.16 -12.28
N TRP A 39 -2.18 27.73 -11.32
CA TRP A 39 -1.56 26.99 -10.23
C TRP A 39 -2.60 26.20 -9.43
N ALA A 40 -3.69 26.82 -9.00
CA ALA A 40 -4.74 26.12 -8.25
C ALA A 40 -5.30 24.89 -9.00
N ARG A 41 -5.45 24.99 -10.34
CA ARG A 41 -5.90 23.87 -11.17
C ARG A 41 -4.82 22.81 -11.35
N LYS A 42 -3.55 23.22 -11.53
CA LYS A 42 -2.40 22.32 -11.63
C LYS A 42 -2.19 21.56 -10.33
N GLU A 43 -2.29 22.24 -9.20
CA GLU A 43 -2.19 21.68 -7.85
C GLU A 43 -3.32 20.70 -7.60
N HIS A 44 -4.57 21.08 -7.88
CA HIS A 44 -5.70 20.17 -7.77
C HIS A 44 -5.54 18.92 -8.64
N LYS A 45 -5.06 19.09 -9.88
CA LYS A 45 -4.75 17.95 -10.76
C LYS A 45 -3.64 17.08 -10.17
N PHE A 46 -2.55 17.69 -9.71
CA PHE A 46 -1.44 16.97 -9.08
C PHE A 46 -1.90 16.18 -7.86
N LEU A 47 -2.71 16.77 -6.98
CA LEU A 47 -3.27 16.09 -5.81
C LEU A 47 -4.24 14.98 -6.18
N LEU A 48 -5.03 15.13 -7.25
CA LEU A 48 -5.86 14.05 -7.78
C LEU A 48 -5.01 12.91 -8.34
N ASP A 49 -3.97 13.25 -9.11
CA ASP A 49 -3.02 12.28 -9.68
C ASP A 49 -2.23 11.58 -8.56
N LEU A 50 -2.05 12.22 -7.39
CA LEU A 50 -1.40 11.66 -6.19
C LEU A 50 -2.34 10.83 -5.30
N LYS A 51 -3.65 10.96 -5.48
CA LYS A 51 -4.65 10.30 -4.63
C LYS A 51 -4.62 8.78 -4.83
N ASP A 52 -4.36 8.36 -6.06
CA ASP A 52 -4.31 6.96 -6.41
C ASP A 52 -2.86 6.48 -6.33
N GLU A 53 -2.63 5.48 -5.49
CA GLU A 53 -1.34 4.81 -5.42
C GLU A 53 -1.03 4.20 -6.80
N PRO A 54 0.18 4.41 -7.35
CA PRO A 54 0.53 3.87 -8.66
C PRO A 54 0.29 2.36 -8.66
N GLU A 55 -0.43 1.88 -9.68
CA GLU A 55 -0.90 0.49 -9.77
C GLU A 55 0.26 -0.52 -9.62
N GLU A 56 1.46 -0.16 -10.09
CA GLU A 56 2.68 -0.95 -9.91
C GLU A 56 3.03 -1.15 -8.43
N ARG A 57 2.96 -0.11 -7.58
CA ARG A 57 3.26 -0.20 -6.15
C ARG A 57 2.22 -1.00 -5.38
N VAL A 58 0.95 -0.89 -5.76
CA VAL A 58 -0.13 -1.73 -5.20
C VAL A 58 0.13 -3.20 -5.53
N LEU A 59 0.51 -3.47 -6.78
CA LEU A 59 0.77 -4.83 -7.25
C LEU A 59 2.05 -5.43 -6.62
N GLU A 60 3.12 -4.65 -6.48
CA GLU A 60 4.34 -5.04 -5.76
C GLU A 60 4.04 -5.36 -4.28
N SER A 61 3.25 -4.51 -3.61
CA SER A 61 2.86 -4.71 -2.20
C SER A 61 2.00 -5.96 -2.01
N ALA A 62 1.01 -6.17 -2.89
CA ALA A 62 0.20 -7.39 -2.90
C ALA A 62 1.06 -8.65 -3.14
N TYR A 63 2.09 -8.55 -3.99
CA TYR A 63 3.02 -9.66 -4.23
C TYR A 63 3.86 -10.00 -3.00
N VAL A 64 4.40 -9.00 -2.30
CA VAL A 64 5.15 -9.20 -1.04
C VAL A 64 4.24 -9.81 0.04
N GLU A 65 3.01 -9.33 0.17
CA GLU A 65 2.00 -9.94 1.06
C GLU A 65 1.74 -11.40 0.72
N ALA A 66 1.55 -11.73 -0.56
CA ALA A 66 1.32 -13.10 -0.98
C ALA A 66 2.52 -14.02 -0.67
N LEU A 67 3.75 -13.51 -0.79
CA LEU A 67 4.96 -14.25 -0.39
C LEU A 67 4.97 -14.52 1.12
N ILE A 68 4.64 -13.52 1.94
CA ILE A 68 4.54 -13.67 3.41
C ILE A 68 3.43 -14.67 3.77
N MET A 69 2.27 -14.60 3.11
CA MET A 69 1.16 -15.54 3.33
C MET A 69 1.56 -16.97 2.95
N ARG A 70 2.28 -17.15 1.84
CA ARG A 70 2.81 -18.46 1.44
C ARG A 70 3.78 -19.03 2.47
N GLU A 71 4.71 -18.23 3.00
CA GLU A 71 5.63 -18.68 4.05
C GLU A 71 4.90 -19.10 5.32
N LYS A 72 3.86 -18.34 5.73
CA LYS A 72 3.01 -18.70 6.88
C LYS A 72 2.21 -19.98 6.63
N ALA A 73 1.64 -20.15 5.44
CA ALA A 73 0.88 -21.33 5.07
C ALA A 73 1.77 -22.59 5.04
N ASP A 74 3.00 -22.47 4.52
CA ASP A 74 3.98 -23.57 4.51
C ASP A 74 4.36 -23.98 5.94
N ALA A 75 4.67 -23.02 6.81
CA ALA A 75 4.98 -23.30 8.22
C ALA A 75 3.81 -23.98 8.94
N ASN A 76 2.57 -23.56 8.67
CA ASN A 76 1.38 -24.17 9.24
C ASN A 76 1.16 -25.59 8.71
N TRP A 77 1.30 -25.81 7.40
CA TRP A 77 1.20 -27.12 6.78
C TRP A 77 2.24 -28.10 7.35
N GLN A 78 3.50 -27.68 7.46
CA GLN A 78 4.57 -28.51 8.04
C GLN A 78 4.24 -28.91 9.48
N LYS A 79 3.78 -27.96 10.29
CA LYS A 79 3.37 -28.22 11.68
C LYS A 79 2.24 -29.24 11.77
N VAL A 80 1.13 -29.00 11.07
CA VAL A 80 -0.05 -29.87 11.14
C VAL A 80 0.23 -31.25 10.53
N SER A 81 1.05 -31.31 9.49
CA SER A 81 1.50 -32.58 8.90
C SER A 81 2.36 -33.38 9.88
N MET A 82 3.28 -32.73 10.59
CA MET A 82 4.06 -33.39 11.65
C MET A 82 3.17 -33.90 12.79
N ASP A 83 2.21 -33.11 13.25
CA ASP A 83 1.27 -33.51 14.32
C ASP A 83 0.40 -34.71 13.89
N PHE A 84 -0.03 -34.75 12.61
CA PHE A 84 -0.75 -35.88 12.04
C PHE A 84 0.11 -37.15 11.99
N VAL A 85 1.37 -37.05 11.55
CA VAL A 85 2.30 -38.19 11.44
C VAL A 85 2.75 -38.71 12.82
N ALA A 86 2.92 -37.82 13.80
CA ALA A 86 3.36 -38.15 15.15
C ALA A 86 2.27 -38.80 16.02
N THR A 87 1.01 -38.81 15.56
CA THR A 87 -0.10 -39.42 16.30
C THR A 87 -0.05 -40.95 16.15
N GLU A 88 0.48 -41.65 17.16
CA GLU A 88 0.52 -43.11 17.19
C GLU A 88 -0.90 -43.73 17.20
N GLY A 89 -1.13 -44.73 16.34
CA GLY A 89 -2.41 -45.43 16.19
C GLY A 89 -2.80 -46.36 17.35
N HIS A 90 -2.25 -46.15 18.55
CA HIS A 90 -2.47 -47.05 19.69
C HIS A 90 -3.78 -46.81 20.44
N ASN A 91 -4.52 -45.73 20.13
CA ASN A 91 -5.80 -45.44 20.79
C ASN A 91 -6.96 -45.48 19.79
N VAL A 92 -7.52 -46.67 19.58
CA VAL A 92 -8.65 -46.95 18.66
C VAL A 92 -9.93 -46.19 19.06
N GLN A 93 -9.99 -45.63 20.27
CA GLN A 93 -11.17 -44.93 20.80
C GLN A 93 -11.27 -43.44 20.42
N ASP A 94 -10.33 -42.88 19.68
CA ASP A 94 -10.25 -41.42 19.46
C ASP A 94 -10.46 -41.02 17.99
N GLU A 95 -11.48 -41.60 17.33
CA GLU A 95 -11.90 -41.26 15.96
C GLU A 95 -12.16 -39.75 15.78
N VAL A 96 -12.62 -39.08 16.84
CA VAL A 96 -12.84 -37.63 16.84
C VAL A 96 -11.51 -36.86 16.75
N LYS A 97 -10.44 -37.34 17.40
CA LYS A 97 -9.11 -36.70 17.32
C LYS A 97 -8.47 -36.92 15.96
N THR A 98 -8.54 -38.12 15.41
CA THR A 98 -7.99 -38.41 14.07
C THR A 98 -8.71 -37.61 12.99
N CYS A 99 -10.04 -37.54 13.03
CA CYS A 99 -10.84 -36.73 12.10
C CYS A 99 -10.51 -35.23 12.19
N ARG A 100 -10.29 -34.71 13.41
CA ARG A 100 -9.87 -33.31 13.60
C ARG A 100 -8.49 -33.02 13.01
N LEU A 101 -7.53 -33.91 13.23
CA LEU A 101 -6.17 -33.76 12.68
C LEU A 101 -6.18 -33.87 11.16
N GLU A 102 -6.95 -34.80 10.60
CA GLU A 102 -7.13 -34.94 9.15
C GLU A 102 -7.76 -33.69 8.54
N THR A 103 -8.85 -33.18 9.14
CA THR A 103 -9.51 -31.95 8.68
C THR A 103 -8.54 -30.75 8.72
N ALA A 104 -7.77 -30.62 9.79
CA ALA A 104 -6.77 -29.56 9.92
C ALA A 104 -5.67 -29.69 8.87
N CYS A 105 -5.22 -30.91 8.58
CA CYS A 105 -4.24 -31.22 7.54
C CYS A 105 -4.79 -30.81 6.17
N CYS A 106 -5.96 -31.32 5.78
CA CYS A 106 -6.62 -30.97 4.52
C CYS A 106 -6.82 -29.46 4.34
N HIS A 107 -7.22 -28.77 5.41
CA HIS A 107 -7.39 -27.32 5.38
C HIS A 107 -6.06 -26.59 5.18
N ALA A 108 -5.01 -26.96 5.92
CA ALA A 108 -3.68 -26.36 5.77
C ALA A 108 -3.07 -26.63 4.37
N MET A 109 -3.33 -27.81 3.79
CA MET A 109 -2.94 -28.12 2.41
C MET A 109 -3.66 -27.21 1.40
N HIS A 110 -4.96 -26.99 1.59
CA HIS A 110 -5.75 -26.12 0.72
C HIS A 110 -5.28 -24.66 0.80
N GLU A 111 -5.08 -24.15 2.01
CA GLU A 111 -4.52 -22.81 2.24
C GLU A 111 -3.16 -22.62 1.56
N MET A 112 -2.28 -23.61 1.66
CA MET A 112 -0.97 -23.58 0.98
C MET A 112 -1.12 -23.56 -0.55
N ALA A 113 -2.06 -24.34 -1.11
CA ALA A 113 -2.34 -24.32 -2.54
C ALA A 113 -2.86 -22.94 -3.00
N LEU A 114 -3.78 -22.33 -2.26
CA LEU A 114 -4.29 -20.99 -2.53
C LEU A 114 -3.17 -19.94 -2.50
N ALA A 115 -2.31 -19.99 -1.49
CA ALA A 115 -1.18 -19.07 -1.38
C ALA A 115 -0.17 -19.23 -2.55
N LEU A 116 0.08 -20.46 -3.00
CA LEU A 116 0.91 -20.72 -4.19
C LEU A 116 0.29 -20.15 -5.46
N HIS A 117 -1.03 -20.30 -5.65
CA HIS A 117 -1.75 -19.72 -6.77
C HIS A 117 -1.69 -18.19 -6.77
N ALA A 118 -1.94 -17.55 -5.62
CA ALA A 118 -1.86 -16.11 -5.48
C ALA A 118 -0.47 -15.56 -5.87
N VAL A 119 0.61 -16.19 -5.38
CA VAL A 119 1.99 -15.81 -5.74
C VAL A 119 2.24 -16.00 -7.24
N LYS A 120 1.74 -17.07 -7.85
CA LYS A 120 1.93 -17.34 -9.28
C LYS A 120 1.19 -16.31 -10.16
N ASP A 121 -0.03 -15.98 -9.81
CA ASP A 121 -0.85 -15.03 -10.56
C ASP A 121 -0.27 -13.61 -10.47
N LEU A 122 0.19 -13.20 -9.29
CA LEU A 122 0.85 -11.90 -9.10
C LEU A 122 2.22 -11.84 -9.78
N LYS A 123 2.97 -12.95 -9.79
CA LYS A 123 4.23 -13.06 -10.55
C LYS A 123 4.01 -12.85 -12.05
N LEU A 124 2.93 -13.42 -12.60
CA LEU A 124 2.56 -13.24 -14.00
C LEU A 124 2.18 -11.79 -14.30
N LYS A 125 1.38 -11.16 -13.43
CA LYS A 125 0.98 -9.75 -13.58
C LYS A 125 2.16 -8.78 -13.51
N LEU A 126 3.16 -9.07 -12.68
CA LEU A 126 4.40 -8.27 -12.58
C LEU A 126 5.46 -8.66 -13.64
N GLU A 127 5.17 -9.61 -14.52
CA GLU A 127 6.09 -10.12 -15.55
C GLU A 127 7.47 -10.54 -14.99
N LEU A 128 7.50 -11.02 -13.74
CA LEU A 128 8.74 -11.34 -13.06
C LEU A 128 9.29 -12.70 -13.48
N ASN A 129 10.55 -12.72 -13.90
CA ASN A 129 11.24 -13.98 -14.20
C ASN A 129 11.67 -14.74 -12.93
N LYS A 130 12.12 -14.02 -11.90
CA LYS A 130 12.65 -14.58 -10.64
C LYS A 130 11.73 -14.24 -9.46
N ILE A 131 11.59 -15.19 -8.54
CA ILE A 131 10.86 -14.99 -7.28
C ILE A 131 11.69 -14.07 -6.39
N TRP A 132 11.03 -13.11 -5.73
CA TRP A 132 11.69 -12.27 -4.75
C TRP A 132 11.93 -13.07 -3.47
N THR A 133 13.20 -13.23 -3.12
CA THR A 133 13.60 -13.75 -1.82
C THR A 133 13.61 -12.62 -0.78
N PRO A 134 13.57 -12.91 0.53
CA PRO A 134 13.66 -11.88 1.56
C PRO A 134 14.89 -10.96 1.47
N LYS A 135 15.98 -11.43 0.84
CA LYS A 135 17.21 -10.66 0.57
C LYS A 135 17.19 -9.86 -0.73
N HIS A 136 16.08 -9.89 -1.47
CA HIS A 136 15.97 -9.22 -2.76
C HIS A 136 15.75 -7.72 -2.53
N PRO A 137 16.51 -6.82 -3.17
CA PRO A 137 16.40 -5.38 -2.91
C PRO A 137 14.98 -4.83 -3.03
N LYS A 138 14.24 -5.25 -4.09
CA LYS A 138 12.83 -4.86 -4.26
C LYS A 138 11.92 -5.36 -3.12
N TYR A 139 12.18 -6.54 -2.58
CA TYR A 139 11.38 -7.07 -1.47
C TYR A 139 11.55 -6.20 -0.22
N GLU A 140 12.79 -5.84 0.12
CA GLU A 140 13.09 -4.99 1.27
C GLU A 140 12.51 -3.57 1.09
N GLU A 141 12.61 -3.00 -0.11
CA GLU A 141 12.04 -1.69 -0.43
C GLU A 141 10.51 -1.68 -0.27
N THR A 142 9.82 -2.63 -0.91
CA THR A 142 8.36 -2.74 -0.85
C THR A 142 7.91 -3.03 0.59
N LEU A 143 8.61 -3.89 1.33
CA LEU A 143 8.28 -4.17 2.73
C LEU A 143 8.41 -2.93 3.61
N ALA A 144 9.47 -2.15 3.45
CA ALA A 144 9.65 -0.89 4.18
C ALA A 144 8.60 0.16 3.81
N TYR A 145 8.18 0.19 2.54
CA TYR A 145 7.10 1.03 2.07
C TYR A 145 5.75 0.65 2.71
N MET A 146 5.39 -0.64 2.68
CA MET A 146 4.16 -1.15 3.30
C MET A 146 4.10 -0.87 4.81
N GLN A 147 5.24 -1.02 5.50
CA GLN A 147 5.34 -0.68 6.93
C GLN A 147 5.04 0.80 7.16
N LYS A 148 5.60 1.71 6.36
CA LYS A 148 5.32 3.15 6.48
C LYS A 148 3.85 3.49 6.22
N GLN A 149 3.19 2.77 5.30
CA GLN A 149 1.77 2.97 4.99
C GLN A 149 0.86 2.51 6.14
N GLN A 150 1.19 1.43 6.85
CA GLN A 150 0.39 0.95 7.99
C GLN A 150 0.38 1.91 9.20
N PHE A 151 1.33 2.84 9.29
CA PHE A 151 1.44 3.79 10.41
C PHE A 151 0.94 5.20 10.08
N HIS A 152 0.35 5.43 8.90
CA HIS A 152 -0.25 6.70 8.47
C HIS A 152 -1.76 6.56 8.30
#